data_AF-A0A843C6P4-F1
#
_entry.id   AF-A0A843C6P4-F1
#
_cell.length_a   1.000
_cell.length_b   1.000
_cell.length_c   1.000
_cell.angle_alpha   90.00
_cell.angle_beta   90.00
_cell.angle_gamma   90.00
#
_symmetry.space_group_name_H-M   'P 1'
#
loop_
_entity.id
_entity.type
_entity.pdbx_description
1 polymer ?
#
loop_
_entity_poly.entity_id
_entity_poly.type
_entity_poly.pdbx_seq_one_letter_code
_entity_poly.pdbx_strand_id
1 'polypeptide(L)'
;NIVTIPTQLPLTEAQKFTNPAMRSFDDLKKESWSIPCRYLIRLTHDTTEAILATVEQQGVNLLIMDFHSLKNNRKLLSLTTCDIMGVHMGQNFDNELSNIVVSYDKGRHSNMGLEISDILAKSLDSKIRIVRGITGSPEEERDILAKLNERMFDLDIKKIPIHRISSRKENVMRDLVEHFNSTIPEIIILGAGNQSDQAFSPKTMEIIEKTKTTVFVIRDSRLSSIQTRYFWDKIAPRIRENKFAYRMYLDLLRLIYFIRAKSHPIESDDDYFISKRR
;
A
#
# COMPACT_ATOMS: atom_id res chain seq x y z
N ASN A 1 0.25 12.78 -14.27
CA ASN A 1 -0.51 14.02 -13.95
C ASN A 1 -1.63 14.14 -14.98
N ILE A 2 -2.80 14.61 -14.58
CA ILE A 2 -4.00 14.69 -15.43
C ILE A 2 -4.45 16.14 -15.45
N VAL A 3 -4.57 16.69 -16.64
CA VAL A 3 -5.04 18.06 -16.83
C VAL A 3 -6.49 18.01 -17.25
N THR A 4 -7.37 18.47 -16.36
CA THR A 4 -8.81 18.57 -16.62
C THR A 4 -9.07 19.75 -17.55
N ILE A 5 -9.74 19.48 -18.66
CA ILE A 5 -10.15 20.51 -19.63
C ILE A 5 -11.65 20.72 -19.46
N PRO A 6 -12.12 21.98 -19.39
CA PRO A 6 -13.56 22.26 -19.35
C PRO A 6 -14.28 21.54 -20.49
N THR A 7 -15.44 20.96 -20.21
CA THR A 7 -16.23 20.17 -21.17
C THR A 7 -16.65 20.96 -22.40
N GLN A 8 -16.67 22.29 -22.30
CA GLN A 8 -17.04 23.24 -23.35
C GLN A 8 -15.89 23.55 -24.33
N LEU A 9 -14.66 23.15 -24.01
CA LEU A 9 -13.46 23.39 -24.83
C LEU A 9 -13.09 22.14 -25.63
N PRO A 10 -12.93 22.22 -26.96
CA PRO A 10 -12.47 21.09 -27.75
C PRO A 10 -11.03 20.71 -27.38
N LEU A 11 -10.74 19.40 -27.35
CA LEU A 11 -9.42 18.86 -26.97
C LEU A 11 -8.26 19.36 -27.85
N THR A 12 -8.54 19.83 -29.07
CA THR A 12 -7.55 20.44 -29.96
C THR A 12 -6.98 21.74 -29.40
N GLU A 13 -7.76 22.51 -28.65
CA GLU A 13 -7.30 23.73 -27.98
C GLU A 13 -6.63 23.46 -26.62
N ALA A 14 -6.73 22.22 -26.12
CA ALA A 14 -6.18 21.80 -24.84
C ALA A 14 -4.65 21.77 -24.79
N GLN A 15 -3.98 21.82 -25.94
CA GLN A 15 -2.52 21.91 -26.02
C GLN A 15 -1.98 23.14 -25.25
N LYS A 16 -2.74 24.24 -25.19
CA LYS A 16 -2.38 25.44 -24.42
C LYS A 16 -2.24 25.16 -22.92
N PHE A 17 -2.97 24.19 -22.39
CA PHE A 17 -2.92 23.76 -20.98
C PHE A 17 -1.84 22.70 -20.71
N THR A 18 -1.18 22.19 -21.76
CA THR A 18 -0.12 21.18 -21.63
C THR A 18 1.19 21.79 -21.17
N ASN A 19 1.53 22.99 -21.65
CA ASN A 19 2.80 23.65 -21.33
C ASN A 19 3.02 23.91 -19.83
N PRO A 20 2.05 24.43 -19.06
CA PRO A 20 2.19 24.57 -17.61
C PRO A 20 2.36 23.22 -16.90
N ALA A 21 1.64 22.19 -17.33
CA ALA A 21 1.71 20.86 -16.75
C ALA A 21 3.00 20.10 -17.10
N MET A 22 3.62 20.38 -18.24
CA MET A 22 4.95 19.86 -18.58
C MET A 22 6.03 20.51 -17.73
N ARG A 23 5.94 21.84 -17.51
CA ARG A 23 6.91 22.58 -16.70
C ARG A 23 7.00 22.07 -15.25
N SER A 24 5.88 21.67 -14.65
CA SER A 24 5.90 21.12 -13.29
C SER A 24 6.63 19.78 -13.18
N PHE A 25 6.80 19.05 -14.29
CA PHE A 25 7.66 17.85 -14.32
C PHE A 25 9.11 18.16 -14.61
N ASP A 26 9.45 19.32 -15.17
CA ASP A 26 10.83 19.62 -15.52
C ASP A 26 11.72 19.74 -14.28
N ASP A 27 11.15 20.14 -13.14
CA ASP A 27 11.86 20.12 -11.86
C ASP A 27 12.01 18.70 -11.30
N LEU A 28 10.97 17.86 -11.41
CA LEU A 28 11.02 16.45 -11.01
C LEU A 28 11.98 15.62 -11.87
N LYS A 29 12.16 15.98 -13.15
CA LYS A 29 13.12 15.31 -14.06
C LYS A 29 14.57 15.67 -13.76
N LYS A 30 14.83 16.83 -13.14
CA LYS A 30 16.20 17.26 -12.78
C LYS A 30 16.73 16.48 -11.58
N GLU A 31 15.84 15.96 -10.74
CA GLU A 31 16.23 15.07 -9.65
C GLU A 31 16.67 13.72 -10.23
N SER A 32 17.83 13.24 -9.79
CA SER A 32 18.36 11.93 -10.20
C SER A 32 17.80 10.85 -9.28
N TRP A 33 16.70 10.22 -9.67
CA TRP A 33 16.12 9.10 -8.93
C TRP A 33 16.84 7.80 -9.33
N SER A 34 17.11 6.92 -8.37
CA SER A 34 17.69 5.58 -8.62
C SER A 34 16.72 4.63 -9.34
N ILE A 35 15.44 5.01 -9.43
CA ILE A 35 14.35 4.22 -10.00
C ILE A 35 13.92 4.88 -11.32
N PRO A 36 13.66 4.10 -12.40
CA PRO A 36 13.18 4.64 -13.66
C PRO A 36 11.77 5.24 -13.51
N CYS A 37 11.72 6.57 -13.40
CA CYS A 37 10.47 7.33 -13.37
C CYS A 37 9.98 7.60 -14.80
N ARG A 38 8.72 7.21 -15.09
CA ARG A 38 8.03 7.56 -16.35
C ARG A 38 6.93 8.56 -16.06
N TYR A 39 6.85 9.61 -16.88
CA TYR A 39 5.84 10.65 -16.76
C TYR A 39 4.85 10.55 -17.91
N LEU A 40 3.56 10.55 -17.56
CA LEU A 40 2.46 10.58 -18.53
C LEU A 40 1.54 11.76 -18.20
N ILE A 41 1.22 12.53 -19.23
CA ILE A 41 0.23 13.61 -19.19
C ILE A 41 -0.95 13.18 -20.04
N ARG A 42 -2.14 13.18 -19.44
CA ARG A 42 -3.41 12.97 -20.16
C ARG A 42 -4.25 14.24 -20.13
N LEU A 43 -4.76 14.57 -21.31
CA LEU A 43 -5.72 15.63 -21.54
C LEU A 43 -7.11 14.96 -21.54
N THR A 44 -7.96 15.36 -20.60
CA THR A 44 -9.28 14.73 -20.41
C THR A 44 -10.31 15.72 -19.90
N HIS A 45 -11.58 15.42 -20.13
CA HIS A 45 -12.71 16.09 -19.49
C HIS A 45 -13.10 15.45 -18.14
N ASP A 46 -12.85 14.15 -17.98
CA ASP A 46 -13.07 13.41 -16.73
C ASP A 46 -11.74 12.84 -16.23
N THR A 47 -11.28 13.31 -15.08
CA THR A 47 -10.04 12.85 -14.46
C THR A 47 -10.13 11.40 -14.02
N THR A 48 -11.29 10.96 -13.53
CA THR A 48 -11.48 9.62 -13.00
C THR A 48 -11.37 8.58 -14.08
N GLU A 49 -12.04 8.80 -15.22
CA GLU A 49 -11.92 7.91 -16.38
C GLU A 49 -10.50 7.87 -16.92
N ALA A 50 -9.81 9.02 -16.96
CA ALA A 50 -8.42 9.04 -17.39
C ALA A 50 -7.50 8.25 -16.43
N ILE A 51 -7.71 8.31 -15.11
CA ILE A 51 -6.98 7.49 -14.14
C ILE A 51 -7.28 6.01 -14.39
N LEU A 52 -8.55 5.61 -14.43
CA LEU A 52 -8.96 4.21 -14.62
C LEU A 52 -8.39 3.62 -15.92
N ALA A 53 -8.53 4.34 -17.03
CA ALA A 53 -7.96 3.93 -18.31
C ALA A 53 -6.43 3.91 -18.29
N THR A 54 -5.77 4.72 -17.46
CA THR A 54 -4.29 4.68 -17.33
C THR A 54 -3.87 3.45 -16.56
N VAL A 55 -4.53 3.18 -15.44
CA VAL A 55 -4.30 2.00 -14.60
C VAL A 55 -4.44 0.72 -15.41
N GLU A 56 -5.48 0.64 -16.24
CA GLU A 56 -5.71 -0.52 -17.11
C GLU A 56 -4.68 -0.62 -18.24
N GLN A 57 -4.45 0.47 -19.00
CA GLN A 57 -3.58 0.42 -20.18
C GLN A 57 -2.10 0.26 -19.84
N GLN A 58 -1.64 0.80 -18.71
CA GLN A 58 -0.25 0.68 -18.27
C GLN A 58 -0.03 -0.53 -17.35
N GLY A 59 -1.08 -1.25 -16.96
CA GLY A 59 -0.99 -2.38 -16.03
C GLY A 59 -0.45 -1.96 -14.66
N VAL A 60 -0.97 -0.87 -14.10
CA VAL A 60 -0.52 -0.34 -12.80
C VAL A 60 -1.04 -1.23 -11.67
N ASN A 61 -0.16 -1.71 -10.80
CA ASN A 61 -0.54 -2.56 -9.66
C ASN A 61 -0.93 -1.77 -8.40
N LEU A 62 -0.35 -0.58 -8.20
CA LEU A 62 -0.59 0.28 -7.05
C LEU A 62 -0.79 1.73 -7.49
N LEU A 63 -1.91 2.32 -7.09
CA LEU A 63 -2.21 3.74 -7.29
C LEU A 63 -2.00 4.50 -5.98
N ILE A 64 -1.04 5.43 -5.97
CA ILE A 64 -0.81 6.36 -4.87
C ILE A 64 -1.45 7.70 -5.21
N MET A 65 -2.27 8.24 -4.32
CA MET A 65 -2.91 9.54 -4.53
C MET A 65 -3.28 10.23 -3.22
N ASP A 66 -3.49 11.54 -3.28
CA ASP A 66 -3.99 12.31 -2.14
C ASP A 66 -5.34 11.77 -1.63
N PHE A 67 -5.44 11.60 -0.31
CA PHE A 67 -6.61 11.05 0.35
C PHE A 67 -7.84 11.95 0.20
N HIS A 68 -7.66 13.28 0.19
CA HIS A 68 -8.80 14.20 0.06
C HIS A 68 -9.46 14.10 -1.33
N SER A 69 -8.65 13.85 -2.36
CA SER A 69 -9.13 13.56 -3.71
C SER A 69 -9.79 12.17 -3.79
N LEU A 70 -9.24 11.19 -3.07
CA LEU A 70 -9.72 9.81 -3.08
C LEU A 70 -11.07 9.62 -2.36
N LYS A 71 -11.27 10.27 -1.20
CA LYS A 71 -12.45 10.07 -0.35
C LYS A 71 -13.78 10.42 -1.04
N ASN A 72 -13.74 11.35 -1.98
CA ASN A 72 -14.93 11.79 -2.71
C ASN A 72 -15.13 11.00 -4.03
N ASN A 73 -14.16 10.17 -4.43
CA ASN A 73 -14.17 9.50 -5.73
C ASN A 73 -14.63 8.02 -5.62
N ARG A 74 -15.93 7.83 -5.40
CA ARG A 74 -16.54 6.48 -5.30
C ARG A 74 -16.37 5.66 -6.58
N LYS A 75 -16.40 6.34 -7.74
CA LYS A 75 -16.24 5.72 -9.05
C LYS A 75 -14.86 5.08 -9.20
N LEU A 76 -13.80 5.83 -8.85
CA LEU A 76 -12.44 5.31 -8.84
C LEU A 76 -12.30 4.11 -7.90
N LEU A 77 -12.78 4.23 -6.67
CA LEU A 77 -12.70 3.17 -5.66
C LEU A 77 -13.43 1.89 -6.05
N SER A 78 -14.51 2.00 -6.82
CA SER A 78 -15.36 0.86 -7.19
C SER A 78 -14.88 0.16 -8.47
N LEU A 79 -14.30 0.91 -9.41
CA LEU A 79 -13.91 0.41 -10.72
C LEU A 79 -12.40 0.14 -10.85
N THR A 80 -11.59 0.60 -9.89
CA THR A 80 -10.15 0.40 -9.97
C THR A 80 -9.78 -1.09 -9.96
N THR A 81 -8.91 -1.42 -10.88
CA THR A 81 -8.35 -2.77 -11.03
C THR A 81 -7.00 -2.92 -10.36
N CYS A 82 -6.52 -1.90 -9.66
CA CYS A 82 -5.28 -1.93 -8.90
C CYS A 82 -5.53 -1.66 -7.41
N ASP A 83 -4.53 -1.93 -6.58
CA ASP A 83 -4.58 -1.55 -5.17
C ASP A 83 -4.39 -0.04 -5.04
N ILE A 84 -4.89 0.54 -3.94
CA ILE A 84 -4.85 1.99 -3.71
C ILE A 84 -4.18 2.30 -2.37
N MET A 85 -3.32 3.32 -2.39
CA MET A 85 -2.74 3.96 -1.23
C MET A 85 -3.14 5.44 -1.23
N GLY A 86 -4.10 5.80 -0.39
CA GLY A 86 -4.49 7.18 -0.13
C GLY A 86 -3.52 7.82 0.86
N VAL A 87 -2.95 8.97 0.52
CA VAL A 87 -1.96 9.67 1.34
C VAL A 87 -2.56 10.94 1.91
N HIS A 88 -2.60 11.03 3.23
CA HIS A 88 -2.83 12.28 3.95
C HIS A 88 -1.51 12.72 4.57
N MET A 89 -0.91 13.81 4.06
CA MET A 89 0.38 14.29 4.54
C MET A 89 0.22 15.06 5.86
N GLY A 90 0.98 14.66 6.87
CA GLY A 90 1.13 15.38 8.13
C GLY A 90 2.09 16.57 7.99
N GLN A 91 2.20 17.35 9.08
CA GLN A 91 3.06 18.55 9.09
C GLN A 91 4.55 18.22 9.27
N ASN A 92 4.89 17.10 9.92
CA ASN A 92 6.25 16.76 10.35
C ASN A 92 6.77 15.47 9.68
N PHE A 93 6.51 15.30 8.38
CA PHE A 93 6.78 14.07 7.63
C PHE A 93 8.20 13.52 7.82
N ASP A 94 9.23 14.37 7.76
CA ASP A 94 10.63 13.94 7.87
C ASP A 94 10.93 13.24 9.22
N ASN A 95 10.33 13.74 10.29
CA ASN A 95 10.48 13.15 11.63
C ASN A 95 9.61 11.88 11.79
N GLU A 96 8.49 11.81 11.07
CA GLU A 96 7.56 10.69 11.10
C GLU A 96 8.13 9.45 10.39
N LEU A 97 8.99 9.61 9.39
CA LEU A 97 9.62 8.51 8.64
C LEU A 97 10.36 7.50 9.53
N SER A 98 10.84 7.90 10.70
CA SER A 98 11.58 7.02 11.61
C SER A 98 10.70 6.00 12.34
N ASN A 99 9.38 6.23 12.42
CA ASN A 99 8.45 5.38 13.17
C ASN A 99 7.20 5.10 12.35
N ILE A 100 6.83 3.83 12.23
CA ILE A 100 5.65 3.39 11.50
C ILE A 100 4.72 2.68 12.47
N VAL A 101 3.47 3.11 12.51
CA VAL A 101 2.41 2.47 13.28
C VAL A 101 1.37 1.87 12.35
N VAL A 102 1.06 0.59 12.57
CA VAL A 102 0.08 -0.14 11.75
C VAL A 102 -1.16 -0.42 12.57
N SER A 103 -2.32 0.00 12.07
CA SER A 103 -3.61 -0.43 12.61
C SER A 103 -4.07 -1.70 11.91
N TYR A 104 -4.21 -2.78 12.68
CA TYR A 104 -4.52 -4.11 12.14
C TYR A 104 -5.87 -4.64 12.64
N ASP A 105 -6.67 -5.21 11.74
CA ASP A 105 -8.05 -5.65 12.01
C ASP A 105 -8.42 -6.99 11.33
N LYS A 106 -7.43 -7.85 11.02
CA LYS A 106 -7.53 -9.12 10.23
C LYS A 106 -8.09 -9.00 8.80
N GLY A 107 -8.50 -7.82 8.37
CA GLY A 107 -9.05 -7.57 7.04
C GLY A 107 -8.02 -7.65 5.92
N ARG A 108 -8.49 -7.85 4.68
CA ARG A 108 -7.63 -7.83 3.48
C ARG A 108 -6.80 -6.54 3.35
N HIS A 109 -7.43 -5.42 3.69
CA HIS A 109 -6.80 -4.10 3.58
C HIS A 109 -5.72 -3.89 4.64
N SER A 110 -5.90 -4.42 5.86
CA SER A 110 -4.88 -4.36 6.91
C SER A 110 -3.76 -5.37 6.69
N ASN A 111 -4.01 -6.51 6.05
CA ASN A 111 -2.96 -7.42 5.59
C ASN A 111 -2.02 -6.72 4.60
N MET A 112 -2.58 -6.06 3.58
CA MET A 112 -1.79 -5.27 2.64
C MET A 112 -1.08 -4.09 3.33
N GLY A 113 -1.74 -3.45 4.31
CA GLY A 113 -1.13 -2.41 5.13
C GLY A 113 0.10 -2.90 5.89
N LEU A 114 0.05 -4.12 6.44
CA LEU A 114 1.18 -4.74 7.13
C LEU A 114 2.33 -5.05 6.16
N GLU A 115 2.03 -5.56 4.97
CA GLU A 115 3.05 -5.82 3.93
C GLU A 115 3.74 -4.53 3.49
N ILE A 116 2.98 -3.49 3.16
CA ILE A 116 3.52 -2.18 2.80
C ILE A 116 4.36 -1.60 3.94
N SER A 117 3.88 -1.74 5.18
CA SER A 117 4.61 -1.23 6.36
C SER A 117 5.96 -1.89 6.57
N ASP A 118 6.07 -3.19 6.30
CA ASP A 118 7.33 -3.93 6.46
C ASP A 118 8.33 -3.52 5.39
N ILE A 119 7.88 -3.41 4.14
CA ILE A 119 8.70 -2.93 3.02
C ILE A 119 9.20 -1.50 3.31
N LEU A 120 8.31 -0.61 3.76
CA LEU A 120 8.67 0.76 4.11
C LEU A 120 9.66 0.79 5.28
N ALA A 121 9.41 0.03 6.34
CA ALA A 121 10.29 -0.04 7.51
C ALA A 121 11.69 -0.52 7.12
N LYS A 122 11.80 -1.56 6.29
CA LYS A 122 13.09 -2.07 5.77
C LYS A 122 13.79 -1.06 4.87
N SER A 123 13.04 -0.33 4.03
CA SER A 123 13.61 0.65 3.09
C SER A 123 14.08 1.93 3.78
N LEU A 124 13.47 2.30 4.90
CA LEU A 124 13.71 3.55 5.61
C LEU A 124 14.45 3.37 6.95
N ASP A 125 14.78 2.13 7.32
CA ASP A 125 15.29 1.75 8.65
C ASP A 125 14.39 2.23 9.80
N SER A 126 13.07 2.18 9.58
CA SER A 126 12.07 2.67 10.54
C SER A 126 11.71 1.62 11.58
N LYS A 127 11.37 2.08 12.78
CA LYS A 127 10.77 1.22 13.82
C LYS A 127 9.29 0.99 13.51
N ILE A 128 8.89 -0.27 13.44
CA ILE A 128 7.49 -0.64 13.25
C ILE A 128 6.85 -1.08 14.56
N ARG A 129 5.59 -0.69 14.78
CA ARG A 129 4.74 -1.17 15.88
C ARG A 129 3.30 -1.35 15.43
N ILE A 130 2.59 -2.29 16.03
CA ILE A 130 1.18 -2.54 15.71
C ILE A 130 0.31 -1.99 16.84
N VAL A 131 -0.73 -1.23 16.49
CA VAL A 131 -1.72 -0.70 17.43
C VAL A 131 -3.08 -1.30 17.15
N ARG A 132 -3.73 -1.79 18.21
CA ARG A 132 -5.06 -2.38 18.13
C ARG A 132 -5.98 -1.83 19.21
N GLY A 133 -7.12 -1.29 18.80
CA GLY A 133 -8.22 -0.97 19.71
C GLY A 133 -9.06 -2.21 19.99
N ILE A 134 -9.17 -2.63 21.25
CA ILE A 134 -9.98 -3.80 21.61
C ILE A 134 -11.46 -3.37 21.65
N THR A 135 -12.23 -3.77 20.64
CA THR A 135 -13.68 -3.51 20.56
C THR A 135 -14.55 -4.77 20.68
N GLY A 136 -13.93 -5.96 20.66
CA GLY A 136 -14.60 -7.24 20.52
C GLY A 136 -14.42 -8.17 21.73
N SER A 137 -14.89 -9.41 21.59
CA SER A 137 -14.72 -10.43 22.63
C SER A 137 -13.24 -10.87 22.75
N PRO A 138 -12.83 -11.45 23.89
CA PRO A 138 -11.48 -12.02 24.02
C PRO A 138 -11.17 -13.11 22.98
N GLU A 139 -12.18 -13.80 22.47
CA GLU A 139 -12.02 -14.81 21.42
C GLU A 139 -11.73 -14.19 20.05
N GLU A 140 -12.45 -13.12 19.70
CA GLU A 140 -12.19 -12.38 18.46
C GLU A 140 -10.78 -11.78 18.47
N GLU A 141 -10.33 -11.26 19.60
CA GLU A 141 -8.97 -10.74 19.74
C GLU A 141 -7.92 -11.84 19.54
N ARG A 142 -8.17 -13.05 20.05
CA ARG A 142 -7.29 -14.22 19.81
C ARG A 142 -7.25 -14.60 18.33
N ASP A 143 -8.39 -14.65 17.64
CA ASP A 143 -8.44 -14.93 16.18
C ASP A 143 -7.61 -13.91 15.39
N ILE A 144 -7.73 -12.63 15.72
CA ILE A 144 -7.00 -11.58 15.00
C ILE A 144 -5.50 -11.67 15.27
N LEU A 145 -5.09 -11.94 16.51
CA LEU A 145 -3.68 -12.14 16.84
C LEU A 145 -3.10 -13.40 16.19
N ALA A 146 -3.88 -14.48 16.09
CA ALA A 146 -3.47 -15.69 15.39
C ALA A 146 -3.22 -15.40 13.90
N LYS A 147 -4.17 -14.74 13.22
CA LYS A 147 -4.02 -14.31 11.82
C LYS A 147 -2.86 -13.35 11.62
N LEU A 148 -2.64 -12.44 12.57
CA LEU A 148 -1.51 -11.53 12.51
C LEU A 148 -0.18 -12.29 12.56
N ASN A 149 -0.06 -13.25 13.48
CA ASN A 149 1.15 -14.07 13.61
C ASN A 149 1.39 -14.92 12.36
N GLU A 150 0.34 -15.51 11.79
CA GLU A 150 0.41 -16.23 10.51
C GLU A 150 0.94 -15.32 9.39
N ARG A 151 0.39 -14.11 9.25
CA ARG A 151 0.86 -13.15 8.24
C ARG A 151 2.28 -12.68 8.46
N MET A 152 2.66 -12.42 9.71
CA MET A 152 4.03 -12.05 10.04
C MET A 152 5.01 -13.19 9.72
N PHE A 153 4.59 -14.44 9.92
CA PHE A 153 5.37 -15.62 9.56
C PHE A 153 5.51 -15.75 8.04
N ASP A 154 4.42 -15.61 7.28
CA ASP A 154 4.44 -15.65 5.80
C ASP A 154 5.37 -14.60 5.19
N LEU A 155 5.43 -13.41 5.82
CA LEU A 155 6.23 -12.27 5.36
C LEU A 155 7.65 -12.24 5.94
N ASP A 156 8.04 -13.24 6.73
CA ASP A 156 9.34 -13.31 7.46
C ASP A 156 9.62 -12.03 8.27
N ILE A 157 8.58 -11.54 8.95
CA ILE A 157 8.63 -10.34 9.78
C ILE A 157 9.06 -10.72 11.19
N LYS A 158 10.18 -10.16 11.65
CA LYS A 158 10.64 -10.28 13.04
C LYS A 158 9.55 -9.79 14.00
N LYS A 159 9.48 -10.38 15.19
CA LYS A 159 8.45 -10.05 16.20
C LYS A 159 8.33 -8.53 16.45
N ILE A 160 7.22 -7.96 16.03
CA ILE A 160 6.85 -6.54 16.17
C ILE A 160 6.13 -6.32 17.52
N PRO A 161 6.39 -5.21 18.23
CA PRO A 161 5.62 -4.84 19.42
C PRO A 161 4.14 -4.56 19.09
N ILE A 162 3.23 -5.21 19.82
CA ILE A 162 1.78 -5.04 19.68
C ILE A 162 1.25 -4.29 20.90
N HIS A 163 0.73 -3.08 20.67
CA HIS A 163 0.08 -2.25 21.67
C HIS A 163 -1.44 -2.42 21.59
N ARG A 164 -2.01 -2.97 22.67
CA ARG A 164 -3.45 -3.12 22.82
C ARG A 164 -4.01 -1.96 23.63
N ILE A 165 -4.96 -1.26 23.04
CA ILE A 165 -5.67 -0.16 23.67
C ILE A 165 -7.03 -0.69 24.10
N SER A 166 -7.14 -1.01 25.39
CA SER A 166 -8.41 -1.33 26.03
C SER A 166 -9.13 -0.05 26.41
N SER A 167 -10.39 0.12 26.00
CA SER A 167 -11.12 1.33 26.42
C SER A 167 -11.41 1.30 27.91
N ARG A 168 -10.99 2.36 28.61
CA ARG A 168 -11.37 2.57 30.01
C ARG A 168 -12.73 3.27 30.15
N LYS A 169 -13.29 3.83 29.05
CA LYS A 169 -14.43 4.77 29.06
C LYS A 169 -15.28 4.69 27.78
N GLU A 170 -15.70 3.48 27.39
CA GLU A 170 -16.65 3.16 26.31
C GLU A 170 -16.23 3.51 24.86
N ASN A 171 -15.35 4.50 24.63
CA ASN A 171 -14.97 4.94 23.29
C ASN A 171 -13.50 4.65 22.95
N VAL A 172 -13.25 3.46 22.39
CA VAL A 172 -11.94 3.00 21.89
C VAL A 172 -11.34 3.96 20.84
N MET A 173 -12.16 4.64 20.04
CA MET A 173 -11.67 5.54 18.99
C MET A 173 -10.98 6.77 19.56
N ARG A 174 -11.52 7.31 20.66
CA ARG A 174 -10.89 8.43 21.36
C ARG A 174 -9.52 8.05 21.90
N ASP A 175 -9.45 6.89 22.58
CA ASP A 175 -8.20 6.38 23.15
C ASP A 175 -7.16 6.08 22.04
N LEU A 176 -7.60 5.60 20.88
CA LEU A 176 -6.75 5.41 19.69
C LEU A 176 -6.19 6.72 19.15
N VAL A 177 -7.05 7.74 18.98
CA VAL A 177 -6.63 9.05 18.47
C VAL A 177 -5.69 9.75 19.46
N GLU A 178 -5.95 9.66 20.76
CA GLU A 178 -5.04 10.17 21.80
C GLU A 178 -3.68 9.45 21.74
N HIS A 179 -3.66 8.14 21.47
CA HIS A 179 -2.41 7.39 21.31
C HIS A 179 -1.64 7.79 20.05
N PHE A 180 -2.32 8.00 18.92
CA PHE A 180 -1.71 8.43 17.66
C PHE A 180 -1.20 9.87 17.70
N ASN A 181 -1.83 10.73 18.51
CA ASN A 181 -1.38 12.11 18.74
C ASN A 181 -0.33 12.22 19.86
N SER A 182 0.24 11.10 20.32
CA SER A 182 1.30 11.10 21.33
C SER A 182 2.59 11.77 20.82
N THR A 183 3.56 11.98 21.71
CA THR A 183 4.76 12.79 21.45
C THR A 183 5.70 12.22 20.38
N ILE A 184 5.50 10.97 19.96
CA ILE A 184 6.36 10.31 18.97
C ILE A 184 5.80 10.59 17.57
N PRO A 185 6.52 11.31 16.70
CA PRO A 185 6.13 11.47 15.31
C PRO A 185 6.21 10.11 14.60
N GLU A 186 5.10 9.69 14.00
CA GLU A 186 4.97 8.40 13.34
C GLU A 186 4.02 8.46 12.14
N ILE A 187 4.29 7.63 11.12
CA ILE A 187 3.39 7.41 9.99
C ILE A 187 2.36 6.35 10.37
N ILE A 188 1.08 6.67 10.21
CA ILE A 188 -0.03 5.77 10.50
C ILE A 188 -0.44 5.03 9.23
N ILE A 189 -0.45 3.71 9.26
CA ILE A 189 -0.94 2.86 8.17
C ILE A 189 -2.26 2.22 8.58
N LEU A 190 -3.32 2.51 7.82
CA LEU A 190 -4.69 2.07 8.07
C LEU A 190 -5.21 1.26 6.89
N GLY A 191 -5.71 0.05 7.12
CA GLY A 191 -6.51 -0.67 6.13
C GLY A 191 -7.95 -0.15 6.13
N ALA A 192 -8.49 0.25 4.97
CA ALA A 192 -9.87 0.72 4.88
C ALA A 192 -10.61 0.22 3.62
N GLY A 193 -11.79 -0.33 3.85
CA GLY A 193 -12.70 -0.80 2.80
C GLY A 193 -13.87 0.16 2.53
N ASN A 194 -14.59 -0.12 1.44
CA ASN A 194 -15.81 0.61 1.08
C ASN A 194 -16.95 0.29 2.06
N GLN A 195 -17.78 1.27 2.38
CA GLN A 195 -19.07 1.08 3.05
C GLN A 195 -20.21 1.31 2.05
N SER A 196 -21.43 0.88 2.38
CA SER A 196 -22.62 1.06 1.53
C SER A 196 -22.83 2.53 1.14
N ASP A 197 -22.63 3.43 2.10
CA ASP A 197 -22.99 4.85 1.97
C ASP A 197 -21.78 5.78 1.87
N GLN A 198 -20.58 5.31 2.24
CA GLN A 198 -19.35 6.10 2.24
C GLN A 198 -18.17 5.34 1.61
N ALA A 199 -17.25 6.09 0.99
CA ALA A 199 -16.03 5.57 0.38
C ALA A 199 -15.10 4.83 1.36
N PHE A 200 -15.11 5.28 2.62
CA PHE A 200 -14.29 4.77 3.72
C PHE A 200 -15.12 4.67 5.00
N SER A 201 -14.62 3.93 6.00
CA SER A 201 -15.32 3.80 7.28
C SER A 201 -15.30 5.12 8.07
N PRO A 202 -16.36 5.42 8.85
CA PRO A 202 -16.38 6.60 9.73
C PRO A 202 -15.19 6.63 10.70
N LYS A 203 -14.73 5.46 11.16
CA LYS A 203 -13.55 5.33 12.03
C LYS A 203 -12.27 5.81 11.35
N THR A 204 -12.08 5.43 10.07
CA THR A 204 -10.94 5.86 9.26
C THR A 204 -10.99 7.38 9.05
N MET A 205 -12.17 7.92 8.74
CA MET A 205 -12.38 9.35 8.58
C MET A 205 -12.06 10.12 9.85
N GLU A 206 -12.54 9.63 11.00
CA GLU A 206 -12.29 10.26 12.31
C GLU A 206 -10.81 10.30 12.67
N ILE A 207 -10.05 9.24 12.38
CA ILE A 207 -8.60 9.23 12.60
C ILE A 207 -7.96 10.32 11.74
N ILE A 208 -8.21 10.32 10.43
CA ILE A 208 -7.58 11.27 9.49
C ILE A 208 -7.93 12.72 9.81
N GLU A 209 -9.16 13.00 10.23
CA GLU A 209 -9.58 14.37 10.57
C GLU A 209 -9.03 14.87 11.90
N LYS A 210 -8.64 13.97 12.82
CA LYS A 210 -8.20 14.32 14.18
C LYS A 210 -6.71 14.09 14.42
N THR A 211 -6.01 13.40 13.54
CA THR A 211 -4.56 13.20 13.63
C THR A 211 -3.81 14.29 12.86
N LYS A 212 -2.68 14.74 13.40
CA LYS A 212 -1.80 15.71 12.71
C LYS A 212 -0.66 15.06 11.93
N THR A 213 -0.52 13.75 12.06
CA THR A 213 0.53 12.94 11.46
C THR A 213 0.14 12.46 10.08
N THR A 214 1.13 11.98 9.33
CA THR A 214 0.90 11.39 8.02
C THR A 214 0.14 10.07 8.15
N VAL A 215 -0.93 9.93 7.37
CA VAL A 215 -1.77 8.74 7.35
C VAL A 215 -1.80 8.15 5.94
N PHE A 216 -1.43 6.88 5.84
CA PHE A 216 -1.57 6.07 4.63
C PHE A 216 -2.78 5.15 4.78
N VAL A 217 -3.75 5.35 3.90
CA VAL A 217 -4.98 4.55 3.83
C VAL A 217 -4.83 3.53 2.71
N ILE A 218 -4.71 2.26 3.09
CA ILE A 218 -4.47 1.15 2.19
C ILE A 218 -5.77 0.47 1.84
N ARG A 219 -5.95 0.20 0.56
CA ARG A 219 -7.08 -0.55 0.02
C ARG A 219 -6.61 -1.56 -1.01
N ASP A 220 -6.55 -2.81 -0.57
CA ASP A 220 -6.48 -3.98 -1.43
C ASP A 220 -7.75 -4.14 -2.30
N SER A 221 -7.62 -4.00 -3.62
CA SER A 221 -8.72 -4.15 -4.58
C SER A 221 -8.95 -5.63 -4.92
N ARG A 222 -10.20 -6.09 -4.91
CA ARG A 222 -10.52 -7.45 -5.36
C ARG A 222 -10.16 -7.68 -6.84
N LEU A 223 -10.20 -6.61 -7.61
CA LEU A 223 -9.95 -6.62 -9.05
C LEU A 223 -8.46 -6.62 -9.40
N SER A 224 -7.54 -6.36 -8.45
CA SER A 224 -6.08 -6.47 -8.69
C SER A 224 -5.65 -7.89 -9.04
N SER A 225 -6.30 -8.87 -8.43
CA SER A 225 -6.13 -10.29 -8.80
C SER A 225 -6.59 -10.59 -10.24
N ILE A 226 -7.55 -9.83 -10.78
CA ILE A 226 -8.08 -10.02 -12.14
C ILE A 226 -7.11 -9.49 -13.18
N GLN A 227 -6.44 -8.35 -12.95
CA GLN A 227 -5.37 -7.89 -13.85
C GLN A 227 -4.21 -8.88 -13.90
N THR A 228 -3.82 -9.43 -12.75
CA THR A 228 -2.79 -10.48 -12.69
C THR A 228 -3.24 -11.68 -13.53
N ARG A 229 -4.49 -12.11 -13.41
CA ARG A 229 -5.06 -13.16 -14.28
C ARG A 229 -5.13 -12.76 -15.75
N TYR A 230 -5.48 -11.52 -16.09
CA TYR A 230 -5.51 -11.04 -17.47
C TYR A 230 -4.12 -11.04 -18.10
N PHE A 231 -3.09 -10.61 -17.36
CA PHE A 231 -1.69 -10.76 -17.76
C PHE A 231 -1.36 -12.23 -18.02
N TRP A 232 -1.69 -13.14 -17.09
CA TRP A 232 -1.44 -14.56 -17.27
C TRP A 232 -2.27 -15.20 -18.41
N ASP A 233 -3.50 -14.76 -18.66
CA ASP A 233 -4.38 -15.32 -19.70
C ASP A 233 -4.06 -14.78 -21.10
N LYS A 234 -3.55 -13.54 -21.22
CA LYS A 234 -3.30 -12.92 -22.54
C LYS A 234 -1.83 -12.85 -22.91
N ILE A 235 -0.93 -12.68 -21.94
CA ILE A 235 0.50 -12.50 -22.18
C ILE A 235 1.26 -13.82 -22.01
N ALA A 236 0.91 -14.66 -21.02
CA ALA A 236 1.60 -15.94 -20.85
C ALA A 236 1.48 -16.89 -22.05
N PRO A 237 0.34 -16.98 -22.77
CA PRO A 237 0.27 -17.79 -23.99
C PRO A 237 1.20 -17.25 -25.08
N ARG A 238 1.30 -15.93 -25.25
CA ARG A 238 2.20 -15.29 -26.23
C ARG A 238 3.67 -15.46 -25.89
N ILE A 239 4.02 -15.42 -24.59
CA ILE A 239 5.36 -15.76 -24.13
C ILE A 239 5.65 -17.24 -24.42
N ARG A 240 4.68 -18.14 -24.20
CA ARG A 240 4.81 -19.59 -24.43
C ARG A 240 4.92 -19.97 -25.91
N GLU A 241 4.26 -19.22 -26.80
CA GLU A 241 4.37 -19.38 -28.26
C GLU A 241 5.75 -18.96 -28.79
N ASN A 242 6.38 -17.96 -28.16
CA ASN A 242 7.71 -17.51 -28.53
C ASN A 242 8.79 -18.21 -27.69
N LYS A 243 9.33 -19.32 -28.22
CA LYS A 243 10.36 -20.15 -27.58
C LYS A 243 11.54 -19.36 -27.00
N PHE A 244 11.93 -18.24 -27.62
CA PHE A 244 13.04 -17.41 -27.16
C PHE A 244 12.66 -16.59 -25.93
N ALA A 245 11.49 -15.94 -25.95
CA ALA A 245 10.97 -15.19 -24.80
C ALA A 245 10.66 -16.09 -23.60
N TYR A 246 10.11 -17.28 -23.84
CA TYR A 246 9.89 -18.28 -22.80
C TYR A 246 11.20 -18.76 -22.14
N ARG A 247 12.25 -18.94 -22.94
CA ARG A 247 13.57 -19.34 -22.44
C ARG A 247 14.22 -18.25 -21.60
N MET A 248 14.18 -17.00 -22.07
CA MET A 248 14.61 -15.83 -21.29
C MET A 248 13.86 -15.69 -19.96
N TYR A 249 12.54 -15.91 -19.96
CA TYR A 249 11.72 -15.90 -18.76
C TYR A 249 12.12 -17.01 -17.77
N LEU A 250 12.31 -18.25 -18.26
CA LEU A 250 12.78 -19.35 -17.42
C LEU A 250 14.18 -19.10 -16.86
N ASP A 251 15.07 -18.49 -17.64
CA ASP A 251 16.42 -18.16 -17.22
C ASP A 251 16.42 -17.03 -16.17
N LEU A 252 15.55 -16.03 -16.32
CA LEU A 252 15.34 -14.97 -15.32
C LEU A 252 14.72 -15.52 -14.02
N LEU A 253 13.73 -16.41 -14.12
CA LEU A 253 13.17 -17.08 -12.95
C LEU A 253 14.20 -17.94 -12.23
N ARG A 254 15.01 -18.72 -12.97
CA ARG A 254 16.12 -19.50 -12.41
C ARG A 254 17.14 -18.61 -11.73
N LEU A 255 17.45 -17.45 -12.31
CA LEU A 255 18.35 -16.47 -11.70
C LEU A 255 17.77 -15.95 -10.37
N ILE A 256 16.50 -15.57 -10.34
CA ILE A 256 15.83 -15.10 -9.12
C ILE A 256 15.76 -16.21 -8.06
N TYR A 257 15.46 -17.45 -8.46
CA TYR A 257 15.43 -18.60 -7.56
C TYR A 257 16.82 -18.93 -7.02
N PHE A 258 17.85 -18.82 -7.85
CA PHE A 258 19.25 -19.05 -7.46
C PHE A 258 19.75 -17.96 -6.51
N ILE A 259 19.34 -16.71 -6.72
CA ILE A 259 19.63 -15.59 -5.81
C ILE A 259 18.94 -15.81 -4.45
N ARG A 260 17.67 -16.26 -4.44
CA ARG A 260 16.95 -16.61 -3.21
C ARG A 260 17.49 -17.86 -2.51
N ALA A 261 18.00 -18.84 -3.25
CA ALA A 261 18.66 -20.01 -2.67
C ALA A 261 20.03 -19.66 -2.07
N LYS A 262 20.75 -18.69 -2.65
CA LYS A 262 22.02 -18.18 -2.09
C LYS A 262 21.85 -17.29 -0.85
N SER A 263 20.67 -16.72 -0.62
CA SER A 263 20.38 -15.96 0.62
C SER A 263 20.11 -16.84 1.84
N HIS A 264 20.09 -18.16 1.70
CA HIS A 264 20.23 -19.10 2.82
C HIS A 264 21.57 -19.85 2.70
N PRO A 265 22.65 -19.39 3.35
CA PRO A 265 23.64 -20.34 3.81
C PRO A 265 22.91 -21.23 4.81
N ILE A 266 22.89 -22.53 4.54
CA ILE A 266 22.52 -23.55 5.51
C ILE A 266 23.53 -23.41 6.67
N GLU A 267 23.13 -22.72 7.72
CA GLU A 267 23.72 -22.91 9.04
C GLU A 267 23.13 -24.22 9.56
N SER A 268 23.98 -25.23 9.67
CA SER A 268 23.58 -26.58 10.09
C SER A 268 23.12 -26.58 11.55
N ASP A 269 21.82 -26.76 11.76
CA ASP A 269 21.17 -26.95 13.07
C ASP A 269 21.48 -28.33 13.73
N ASP A 270 22.60 -28.98 13.37
CA ASP A 270 22.97 -30.30 13.93
C ASP A 270 23.62 -30.23 15.34
N ASP A 271 23.92 -29.04 15.87
CA ASP A 271 24.54 -28.89 17.20
C ASP A 271 23.53 -28.74 18.36
N TYR A 272 22.21 -28.72 18.09
CA TYR A 272 21.19 -28.51 19.13
C TYR A 272 20.65 -29.79 19.79
N PHE A 273 21.06 -30.99 19.33
CA PHE A 273 20.56 -32.28 19.85
C PHE A 273 21.61 -33.22 20.45
N ILE A 274 22.72 -32.71 21.02
CA ILE A 274 23.56 -33.52 21.93
C ILE A 274 23.30 -33.10 23.37
N SER A 275 22.18 -33.59 23.91
CA SER A 275 21.94 -33.60 25.35
C SER A 275 22.81 -34.69 26.01
N LYS A 276 23.55 -34.29 27.06
CA LYS A 276 24.25 -35.19 27.99
C LYS A 276 23.35 -36.35 28.46
N ARG A 277 23.82 -37.59 28.31
CA ARG A 277 23.54 -38.69 29.26
C ARG A 277 24.76 -39.61 29.40
N ARG A 278 25.34 -39.54 30.61
CA ARG A 278 26.26 -40.46 31.32
C ARG A 278 27.48 -40.98 30.59
#